data_AF-A0A9N9E2C9-F1
#
_entry.id   AF-A0A9N9E2C9-F1
#
_cell.length_a   1.000
_cell.length_b   1.000
_cell.length_c   1.000
_cell.angle_alpha   90.00
_cell.angle_beta   90.00
_cell.angle_gamma   90.00
#
_symmetry.space_group_name_H-M   'P 1'
#
loop_
_entity.id
_entity.type
_entity.pdbx_description
1 polymer ?
#
loop_
_entity_poly.entity_id
_entity_poly.type
_entity_poly.pdbx_seq_one_letter_code
_entity_poly.pdbx_strand_id
1 'polypeptide(L)'
;MLKVLAKLKVSHRFFTIFCVLAILSFSLFYLAIEYGDLRDLLYYDEYVDPEFAFSHDQLFDEEGKNVKPRIKDRNEWLTKFVDPLIGTDGGGNVFPGPCLPFGVVKVGFDIDDAEDNNSGYGSRGKITGISHLHLSGTKGVPQYGLISQLPIVSPSIDEISLNDYGSSRSFETFK
;
A
#
# COMPACT_ATOMS: atom_id res chain seq x y z
N MET A 1 -23.64 -25.80 16.52
CA MET A 1 -23.09 -26.00 15.16
C MET A 1 -22.10 -27.17 15.04
N LEU A 2 -21.48 -27.65 16.13
CA LEU A 2 -20.46 -28.73 16.07
C LEU A 2 -21.01 -30.18 15.96
N LYS A 3 -22.32 -30.42 16.10
CA LYS A 3 -22.91 -31.78 16.04
C LYS A 3 -23.41 -32.19 14.65
N VAL A 4 -23.40 -31.30 13.67
CA VAL A 4 -23.89 -31.58 12.30
C VAL A 4 -22.80 -32.22 11.42
N LEU A 5 -21.52 -32.03 11.74
CA LEU A 5 -20.40 -32.53 10.93
C LEU A 5 -20.01 -34.00 11.19
N ALA A 6 -20.47 -34.62 12.29
CA ALA A 6 -20.01 -35.95 12.70
C ALA A 6 -20.70 -37.15 12.00
N LYS A 7 -21.59 -36.92 11.02
CA LYS A 7 -22.37 -37.97 10.33
C LYS A 7 -22.04 -38.17 8.85
N LEU A 8 -21.01 -37.51 8.32
CA LEU A 8 -20.54 -37.81 6.97
C LEU A 8 -19.65 -39.06 7.01
N LYS A 9 -20.23 -40.21 6.67
CA LYS A 9 -19.49 -41.46 6.43
C LYS A 9 -18.77 -41.32 5.08
N VAL A 10 -17.70 -40.52 5.06
CA VAL A 10 -16.85 -40.34 3.88
C VAL A 10 -16.21 -41.68 3.58
N SER A 11 -16.44 -42.23 2.39
CA SER A 11 -15.83 -43.49 2.02
C SER A 11 -14.31 -43.32 1.94
N HIS A 12 -13.55 -44.35 2.29
CA HIS A 12 -12.09 -44.30 2.27
C HIS A 12 -11.53 -43.87 0.90
N ARG A 13 -12.27 -44.16 -0.18
CA ARG A 13 -11.93 -43.75 -1.55
C ARG A 13 -12.08 -42.25 -1.76
N PHE A 14 -13.11 -41.62 -1.19
CA PHE A 14 -13.29 -40.16 -1.25
C PHE A 14 -12.22 -39.41 -0.46
N PHE A 15 -11.85 -39.91 0.73
CA PHE A 15 -10.77 -39.31 1.53
C PHE A 15 -9.42 -39.39 0.80
N THR A 16 -9.14 -40.54 0.18
CA THR A 16 -7.90 -40.73 -0.59
C THR A 16 -7.83 -39.80 -1.81
N ILE A 17 -8.94 -39.65 -2.56
CA ILE A 17 -9.01 -38.72 -3.69
C ILE A 17 -8.82 -37.28 -3.23
N PHE A 18 -9.44 -36.87 -2.13
CA PHE A 18 -9.29 -35.53 -1.57
C PHE A 18 -7.85 -35.24 -1.15
N CYS A 19 -7.19 -36.18 -0.47
CA CYS A 19 -5.78 -36.03 -0.09
C CYS A 19 -4.86 -35.94 -1.31
N VAL A 20 -5.08 -36.75 -2.35
CA VAL A 20 -4.28 -36.68 -3.59
C VAL A 20 -4.49 -35.35 -4.30
N LEU A 21 -5.72 -34.85 -4.39
CA LEU A 21 -6.01 -33.54 -5.00
C LEU A 21 -5.41 -32.38 -4.19
N ALA A 22 -5.44 -32.46 -2.85
CA ALA A 22 -4.83 -31.46 -1.98
C ALA A 22 -3.30 -31.46 -2.08
N ILE A 23 -2.67 -32.63 -2.21
CA ILE A 23 -1.21 -32.72 -2.40
C ILE A 23 -0.83 -32.23 -3.80
N LEU A 24 -1.61 -32.55 -4.83
CA LEU A 24 -1.39 -32.05 -6.20
C LEU A 24 -1.55 -30.52 -6.27
N SER A 25 -2.56 -29.95 -5.60
CA SER A 25 -2.75 -28.50 -5.59
C SER A 25 -1.63 -27.79 -4.85
N PHE A 26 -1.14 -28.35 -3.73
CA PHE A 26 -0.01 -27.78 -2.99
C PHE A 26 1.31 -27.89 -3.76
N SER A 27 1.50 -29.00 -4.48
CA SER A 27 2.69 -29.20 -5.33
C SER A 27 2.68 -28.27 -6.55
N LEU A 28 1.51 -28.06 -7.18
CA LEU A 28 1.32 -27.09 -8.27
C LEU A 28 1.52 -25.65 -7.78
N PHE A 29 1.08 -25.33 -6.57
CA PHE A 29 1.30 -24.02 -5.96
C PHE A 29 2.79 -23.79 -5.65
N TYR A 30 3.50 -24.80 -5.15
CA TYR A 30 4.94 -24.72 -4.91
C TYR A 30 5.71 -24.57 -6.23
N LEU A 31 5.33 -25.31 -7.28
CA LEU A 31 5.91 -25.18 -8.61
C LEU A 31 5.66 -23.79 -9.20
N ALA A 32 4.49 -23.20 -8.95
CA ALA A 32 4.15 -21.84 -9.37
C ALA A 32 4.99 -20.77 -8.63
N ILE A 33 5.39 -21.03 -7.38
CA ILE A 33 6.31 -20.16 -6.63
C ILE A 33 7.76 -20.35 -7.11
N GLU A 34 8.17 -21.57 -7.44
CA GLU A 34 9.57 -21.91 -7.77
C GLU A 34 9.92 -21.60 -9.25
N TYR A 35 8.95 -21.70 -10.17
CA TYR A 35 9.14 -21.44 -11.60
C TYR A 35 8.40 -20.19 -12.11
N GLY A 36 7.47 -19.63 -11.34
CA GLY A 36 6.84 -18.35 -11.65
C GLY A 36 7.64 -17.23 -11.01
N ASP A 37 8.27 -16.40 -11.83
CA ASP A 37 8.77 -15.11 -11.39
C ASP A 37 7.60 -14.35 -10.74
N LEU A 38 7.62 -14.20 -9.42
CA LEU A 38 6.55 -13.56 -8.63
C LEU A 38 6.24 -12.13 -9.09
N ARG A 39 7.09 -11.56 -9.96
CA ARG A 39 6.86 -10.30 -10.66
C ARG A 39 5.61 -10.36 -11.53
N ASP A 40 5.39 -11.42 -12.30
CA ASP A 40 4.29 -11.48 -13.29
C ASP A 40 2.92 -11.83 -12.68
N LEU A 41 2.88 -12.53 -11.54
CA LEU A 41 1.61 -12.90 -10.88
C LEU A 41 1.06 -11.78 -9.97
N LEU A 42 1.94 -10.93 -9.45
CA LEU A 42 1.57 -9.72 -8.72
C LEU A 42 1.50 -8.48 -9.63
N TYR A 43 2.05 -8.56 -10.85
CA TYR A 43 1.72 -7.69 -11.97
C TYR A 43 0.42 -8.15 -12.64
N TYR A 44 -0.71 -7.95 -11.96
CA TYR A 44 -1.87 -7.45 -12.69
C TYR A 44 -1.60 -5.95 -12.93
N ASP A 45 -0.63 -5.66 -13.81
CA ASP A 45 -0.69 -4.46 -14.62
C ASP A 45 -1.93 -4.68 -15.48
N GLU A 46 -3.09 -4.29 -14.94
CA GLU A 46 -4.08 -3.68 -15.80
C GLU A 46 -3.26 -2.80 -16.73
N TYR A 47 -3.37 -3.08 -18.02
CA TYR A 47 -3.05 -2.13 -19.07
C TYR A 47 -3.82 -0.86 -18.70
N VAL A 48 -3.27 -0.06 -17.78
CA VAL A 48 -3.72 1.29 -17.48
C VAL A 48 -3.26 1.98 -18.72
N ASP A 49 -4.14 1.92 -19.72
CA ASP A 49 -3.94 2.57 -20.98
C ASP A 49 -3.54 4.00 -20.60
N PRO A 50 -2.32 4.44 -20.93
CA PRO A 50 -1.91 5.79 -20.59
C PRO A 50 -2.86 6.83 -21.22
N GLU A 51 -3.70 6.44 -22.20
CA GLU A 51 -4.84 7.24 -22.67
C GLU A 51 -6.01 7.35 -21.65
N PHE A 52 -6.30 6.32 -20.85
CA PHE A 52 -7.40 6.32 -19.89
C PHE A 52 -7.10 7.17 -18.65
N ALA A 53 -5.85 7.20 -18.18
CA ALA A 53 -5.44 8.00 -17.02
C ALA A 53 -5.55 9.52 -17.25
N PHE A 54 -5.67 9.98 -18.50
CA PHE A 54 -5.62 11.40 -18.86
C PHE A 54 -6.71 11.86 -19.84
N SER A 55 -7.79 11.08 -20.02
CA SER A 55 -8.82 11.44 -21.01
C SER A 55 -9.64 12.71 -20.69
N HIS A 56 -9.44 13.35 -19.52
CA HIS A 56 -10.30 14.45 -19.07
C HIS A 56 -9.63 15.83 -18.92
N ASP A 57 -8.29 15.92 -18.87
CA ASP A 57 -7.64 17.23 -18.73
C ASP A 57 -7.03 17.68 -20.06
N GLN A 58 -7.81 18.45 -20.81
CA GLN A 58 -7.30 19.24 -21.93
C GLN A 58 -6.35 20.29 -21.36
N LEU A 59 -5.04 20.05 -21.46
CA LEU A 59 -4.04 21.06 -21.14
C LEU A 59 -4.05 22.11 -22.25
N PHE A 60 -4.47 23.34 -21.89
CA PHE A 60 -4.44 24.50 -22.77
C PHE A 60 -3.12 25.24 -22.60
N ASP A 61 -2.49 25.68 -23.69
CA ASP A 61 -1.36 26.61 -23.61
C ASP A 61 -1.83 28.01 -23.16
N GLU A 62 -0.87 28.92 -22.92
CA GLU A 62 -1.15 30.33 -22.57
C GLU A 62 -1.96 31.07 -23.68
N GLU A 63 -2.08 30.48 -24.86
CA GLU A 63 -2.82 30.98 -26.01
C GLU A 63 -4.21 30.31 -26.16
N GLY A 64 -4.59 29.44 -25.22
CA GLY A 64 -5.88 28.76 -25.18
C GLY A 64 -6.04 27.62 -26.19
N LYS A 65 -4.96 27.12 -26.79
CA LYS A 65 -5.00 26.01 -27.74
C LYS A 65 -4.82 24.68 -27.04
N ASN A 66 -5.53 23.68 -27.55
CA ASN A 66 -5.43 22.30 -27.11
C ASN A 66 -4.04 21.74 -27.39
N VAL A 67 -3.24 21.55 -26.34
CA VAL A 67 -1.93 20.90 -26.45
C VAL A 67 -2.10 19.44 -26.07
N LYS A 68 -1.98 18.55 -27.06
CA LYS A 68 -1.77 17.13 -26.72
C LYS A 68 -0.40 17.03 -26.05
N PRO A 69 -0.28 16.51 -24.82
CA PRO A 69 1.01 16.30 -24.19
C PRO A 69 1.83 15.37 -25.08
N ARG A 70 2.83 15.92 -25.75
CA ARG A 70 3.72 15.16 -26.63
C ARG A 70 4.72 14.45 -25.72
N ILE A 71 4.36 13.25 -25.26
CA ILE A 71 5.30 12.36 -24.59
C ILE A 71 6.42 12.07 -25.60
N LYS A 72 7.58 12.70 -25.37
CA LYS A 72 8.70 12.77 -26.33
C LYS A 72 9.44 11.42 -26.43
N ASP A 73 9.36 10.60 -25.39
CA ASP A 73 9.82 9.22 -25.34
C ASP A 73 8.76 8.34 -24.67
N ARG A 74 8.16 7.40 -25.42
CA ARG A 74 7.14 6.47 -24.89
C ARG A 74 7.68 5.47 -23.85
N ASN A 75 8.98 5.50 -23.57
CA ASN A 75 9.66 4.62 -22.63
C ASN A 75 9.89 5.28 -21.27
N GLU A 76 9.38 6.50 -21.05
CA GLU A 76 9.59 7.23 -19.81
C GLU A 76 8.36 7.15 -18.91
N TRP A 77 8.53 6.63 -17.70
CA TRP A 77 7.46 6.50 -16.72
C TRP A 77 6.95 7.87 -16.28
N LEU A 78 5.64 8.14 -16.45
CA LEU A 78 5.02 9.41 -16.02
C LEU A 78 5.09 9.60 -14.50
N THR A 79 5.22 8.52 -13.74
CA THR A 79 5.36 8.53 -12.27
C THR A 79 6.56 9.34 -11.79
N LYS A 80 7.58 9.56 -12.63
CA LYS A 80 8.75 10.40 -12.30
C LYS A 80 8.40 11.87 -12.05
N PHE A 81 7.23 12.32 -12.51
CA PHE A 81 6.75 13.69 -12.30
C PHE A 81 5.92 13.83 -11.03
N VAL A 82 5.60 12.73 -10.34
CA VAL A 82 4.80 12.74 -9.11
C VAL A 82 5.75 12.89 -7.92
N ASP A 83 5.48 13.90 -7.09
CA ASP A 83 6.14 14.10 -5.80
C ASP A 83 5.11 13.90 -4.68
N PRO A 84 5.10 12.74 -4.01
CA PRO A 84 4.12 12.41 -2.97
C PRO A 84 4.19 13.30 -1.72
N LEU A 85 5.29 14.02 -1.52
CA LEU A 85 5.48 14.89 -0.34
C LEU A 85 4.77 16.24 -0.48
N ILE A 86 4.32 16.61 -1.68
CA ILE A 86 3.56 17.85 -1.89
C ILE A 86 2.24 17.77 -1.12
N GLY A 87 2.02 18.75 -0.23
CA GLY A 87 0.82 18.83 0.61
C GLY A 87 0.85 17.95 1.86
N THR A 88 1.97 17.30 2.16
CA THR A 88 2.18 16.63 3.46
C THR A 88 2.50 17.60 4.59
N ASP A 89 2.94 18.82 4.25
CA ASP A 89 3.21 19.90 5.20
C ASP A 89 2.21 21.06 4.99
N GLY A 90 2.14 21.97 5.96
CA GLY A 90 1.30 23.18 5.86
C GLY A 90 -0.21 22.91 5.90
N GLY A 91 -0.65 21.81 6.51
CA GLY A 91 -2.06 21.50 6.72
C GLY A 91 -2.79 20.94 5.50
N GLY A 92 -2.05 20.52 4.45
CA GLY A 92 -2.62 19.82 3.29
C GLY A 92 -3.09 18.40 3.63
N ASN A 93 -2.46 17.76 4.62
CA ASN A 93 -2.79 16.41 5.09
C ASN A 93 -2.81 15.38 3.95
N VAL A 94 -1.87 15.46 3.02
CA VAL A 94 -1.70 14.46 1.96
C VAL A 94 -1.04 13.20 2.53
N PHE A 95 -1.49 12.04 2.07
CA PHE A 95 -0.86 10.76 2.36
C PHE A 95 0.24 10.46 1.31
N PRO A 96 1.52 10.32 1.71
CA PRO A 96 2.63 10.10 0.77
C PRO A 96 3.01 8.63 0.56
N GLY A 97 2.28 7.69 1.17
CA GLY A 97 2.61 6.27 1.08
C GLY A 97 2.20 5.61 -0.25
N PRO A 98 2.69 4.40 -0.53
CA PRO A 98 2.32 3.65 -1.72
C PRO A 98 0.82 3.30 -1.73
N CYS A 99 0.15 3.62 -2.84
CA CYS A 99 -1.20 3.15 -3.13
C CYS A 99 -1.44 3.08 -4.64
N LEU A 100 -2.32 2.16 -5.05
CA LEU A 100 -2.88 2.18 -6.39
C LEU A 100 -3.93 3.30 -6.53
N PRO A 101 -4.19 3.81 -7.74
CA PRO A 101 -5.32 4.69 -7.99
C PRO A 101 -6.61 4.07 -7.44
N PHE A 102 -7.34 4.81 -6.60
CA PHE A 102 -8.57 4.37 -5.92
C PHE A 102 -8.41 3.12 -5.02
N GLY A 103 -7.17 2.76 -4.68
CA GLY A 103 -6.87 1.65 -3.79
C GLY A 103 -7.45 1.85 -2.38
N VAL A 104 -8.06 0.79 -1.86
CA VAL A 104 -8.58 0.75 -0.49
C VAL A 104 -7.45 0.70 0.54
N VAL A 105 -6.39 -0.03 0.21
CA VAL A 105 -5.20 -0.17 1.06
C VAL A 105 -4.25 1.00 0.82
N LYS A 106 -3.86 1.66 1.90
CA LYS A 106 -2.94 2.82 1.90
C LYS A 106 -1.92 2.59 3.00
N VAL A 107 -0.87 1.84 2.68
CA VAL A 107 0.17 1.50 3.65
C VAL A 107 1.15 2.67 3.77
N GLY A 108 1.36 3.19 4.96
CA GLY A 108 2.29 4.29 5.18
C GLY A 108 2.69 4.46 6.63
N PHE A 109 3.58 5.41 6.85
CA PHE A 109 4.15 5.68 8.16
C PHE A 109 3.21 6.54 9.00
N ASP A 110 3.08 6.17 10.28
CA ASP A 110 2.41 6.96 11.31
C ASP A 110 3.46 7.80 12.08
N ILE A 111 3.17 9.07 12.35
CA ILE A 111 4.05 9.97 13.12
C ILE A 111 3.40 10.47 14.42
N ASP A 112 4.23 10.82 15.39
CA ASP A 112 3.82 11.44 16.67
C ASP A 112 3.82 12.98 16.65
N ASP A 113 3.30 13.60 15.59
CA ASP A 113 3.02 15.05 15.59
C ASP A 113 1.59 15.32 16.06
N ALA A 114 1.44 16.15 17.08
CA ALA A 114 0.13 16.51 17.65
C ALA A 114 -0.65 17.53 16.81
N GLU A 115 0.00 18.22 15.87
CA GLU A 115 -0.60 19.35 15.16
C GLU A 115 -1.03 19.01 13.72
N ASP A 116 -0.30 18.16 13.00
CA ASP A 116 -0.57 17.86 11.57
C ASP A 116 -0.23 16.39 11.24
N ASN A 117 -1.14 15.48 11.63
CA ASN A 117 -1.00 14.03 11.42
C ASN A 117 -2.27 13.34 10.93
N ASN A 118 -3.23 14.07 10.34
CA ASN A 118 -4.50 13.46 9.92
C ASN A 118 -4.34 12.41 8.83
N SER A 119 -3.32 12.53 7.98
CA SER A 119 -2.97 11.53 6.98
C SER A 119 -2.01 10.45 7.49
N GLY A 120 -1.69 10.46 8.79
CA GLY A 120 -0.68 9.62 9.41
C GLY A 120 0.74 10.18 9.27
N TYR A 121 0.98 11.13 8.37
CA TYR A 121 2.32 11.63 8.05
C TYR A 121 2.33 13.16 7.88
N GLY A 122 3.47 13.78 8.23
CA GLY A 122 3.67 15.22 8.19
C GLY A 122 5.15 15.58 8.14
N SER A 123 5.51 16.83 8.42
CA SER A 123 6.91 17.32 8.35
C SER A 123 7.72 17.15 9.65
N ARG A 124 7.05 16.89 10.79
CA ARG A 124 7.69 16.81 12.12
C ARG A 124 7.34 15.53 12.85
N GLY A 125 8.01 15.25 13.96
CA GLY A 125 7.77 14.03 14.75
C GLY A 125 8.54 12.81 14.26
N LYS A 126 8.60 11.80 15.12
CA LYS A 126 9.20 10.48 14.92
C LYS A 126 8.18 9.53 14.27
N ILE A 127 8.69 8.53 13.56
CA ILE A 127 7.88 7.43 13.04
C ILE A 127 7.53 6.50 14.20
N THR A 128 6.24 6.30 14.45
CA THR A 128 5.75 5.41 15.51
C THR A 128 5.12 4.14 14.97
N GLY A 129 4.88 4.04 13.66
CA GLY A 129 4.32 2.82 13.09
C GLY A 129 4.23 2.85 11.58
N ILE A 130 3.79 1.71 11.05
CA ILE A 130 3.35 1.53 9.68
C ILE A 130 1.94 0.95 9.75
N SER A 131 0.97 1.71 9.30
CA SER A 131 -0.43 1.29 9.27
C SER A 131 -0.95 1.14 7.84
N HIS A 132 -2.07 0.43 7.69
CA HIS A 132 -2.54 -0.06 6.40
C HIS A 132 -3.67 0.78 5.77
N LEU A 133 -4.19 1.74 6.53
CA LEU A 133 -5.33 2.56 6.14
C LEU A 133 -5.09 4.00 6.57
N HIS A 134 -5.20 4.92 5.62
CA HIS A 134 -5.03 6.36 5.82
C HIS A 134 -6.06 7.14 5.01
N LEU A 135 -6.33 8.37 5.41
CA LEU A 135 -7.04 9.34 4.59
C LEU A 135 -6.04 10.34 4.00
N SER A 136 -6.40 10.92 2.87
CA SER A 136 -5.60 11.97 2.22
C SER A 136 -6.49 13.20 2.02
N GLY A 137 -6.00 14.36 2.41
CA GLY A 137 -6.68 15.65 2.31
C GLY A 137 -7.73 15.93 3.38
N THR A 138 -7.76 15.18 4.48
CA THR A 138 -8.76 15.36 5.54
C THR A 138 -8.23 16.20 6.70
N LYS A 139 -9.10 17.02 7.29
CA LYS A 139 -8.84 17.76 8.52
C LYS A 139 -9.72 17.27 9.66
N GLY A 140 -9.32 17.56 10.90
CA GLY A 140 -10.07 17.26 12.11
C GLY A 140 -9.32 16.29 13.02
N VAL A 141 -9.99 15.27 13.53
CA VAL A 141 -9.33 14.20 14.30
C VAL A 141 -8.73 13.19 13.31
N PRO A 142 -7.48 12.73 13.51
CA PRO A 142 -6.90 11.66 12.71
C PRO A 142 -7.82 10.44 12.71
N GLN A 143 -8.05 9.89 11.52
CA GLN A 143 -8.89 8.72 11.32
C GLN A 143 -8.08 7.65 10.60
N TYR A 144 -8.43 6.39 10.85
CA TYR A 144 -7.66 5.24 10.42
C TYR A 144 -6.28 5.21 11.11
N GLY A 145 -5.27 4.51 10.59
CA GLY A 145 -4.08 4.15 11.38
C GLY A 145 -4.08 2.69 11.87
N LEU A 146 -4.89 1.83 11.25
CA LEU A 146 -5.07 0.43 11.66
C LEU A 146 -4.77 -0.53 10.50
N ILE A 147 -4.19 -1.72 10.72
CA ILE A 147 -3.48 -2.16 11.94
C ILE A 147 -2.05 -1.61 11.87
N SER A 148 -1.58 -0.92 12.91
CA SER A 148 -0.23 -0.33 12.96
C SER A 148 0.80 -1.34 13.49
N GLN A 149 1.96 -1.38 12.85
CA GLN A 149 3.09 -2.22 13.21
C GLN A 149 4.38 -1.41 13.13
N LEU A 150 5.26 -1.53 14.13
CA LEU A 150 6.58 -0.94 14.08
C LEU A 150 7.65 -2.02 14.26
N PRO A 151 8.53 -2.23 13.26
CA PRO A 151 9.73 -3.04 13.44
C PRO A 151 10.68 -2.35 14.44
N ILE A 152 11.05 -3.04 15.51
CA ILE A 152 11.98 -2.54 16.54
C ILE A 152 13.16 -3.50 16.63
N VAL A 153 14.38 -2.93 16.66
CA VAL A 153 15.61 -3.67 16.94
C VAL A 153 16.00 -3.40 18.39
N SER A 154 15.90 -4.42 19.23
CA SER A 154 16.27 -4.34 20.65
C SER A 154 16.96 -5.64 21.09
N PRO A 155 17.99 -5.59 21.96
CA PRO A 155 18.62 -6.77 22.55
C PRO A 155 17.66 -7.62 23.41
N SER A 156 16.68 -6.97 24.05
CA SER A 156 15.68 -7.63 24.90
C SER A 156 14.35 -6.88 24.88
N ILE A 157 13.26 -7.56 25.26
CA ILE A 157 11.92 -6.94 25.32
C ILE A 157 11.84 -5.94 26.48
N ASP A 158 12.54 -6.20 27.58
CA ASP A 158 12.51 -5.38 28.79
C ASP A 158 13.17 -4.00 28.58
N GLU A 159 14.02 -3.87 27.56
CA GLU A 159 14.66 -2.60 27.18
C GLU A 159 13.76 -1.69 26.32
N ILE A 160 12.62 -2.19 25.83
CA ILE A 160 11.72 -1.41 24.98
C ILE A 160 10.85 -0.49 25.84
N SER A 161 11.11 0.81 25.75
CA SER A 161 10.24 1.83 26.36
C SER A 161 8.99 2.07 25.50
N LEU A 162 7.82 1.72 26.02
CA LEU A 162 6.53 1.99 25.36
C LEU A 162 6.19 3.49 25.26
N ASN A 163 6.92 4.36 25.96
CA ASN A 163 6.72 5.81 25.88
C ASN A 163 7.69 6.49 24.92
N ASP A 164 8.73 5.80 24.44
CA ASP A 164 9.75 6.35 23.54
C ASP A 164 10.32 5.25 22.64
N TYR A 165 9.45 4.69 21.80
CA TYR A 165 9.79 3.65 20.82
C TYR A 165 9.88 4.20 19.39
N GLY A 166 9.59 5.48 19.20
CA GLY A 166 9.57 6.12 17.89
C GLY A 166 10.97 6.22 17.26
N SER A 167 11.04 6.02 15.95
CA SER A 167 12.27 6.16 15.17
C SER A 167 12.45 7.58 14.64
N SER A 168 13.67 8.10 14.71
CA SER A 168 14.02 9.36 14.05
C SER A 168 14.04 9.18 12.53
N ARG A 169 13.65 10.23 11.80
CA ARG A 169 13.61 10.26 10.33
C ARG A 169 14.40 11.45 9.77
N SER A 170 14.86 11.32 8.54
CA SER A 170 15.65 12.34 7.84
C SER A 170 15.58 12.11 6.32
N PHE A 171 16.14 13.05 5.54
CA PHE A 171 16.21 13.02 4.06
C PHE A 171 14.87 13.26 3.33
N GLU A 172 13.90 13.85 4.01
CA GLU A 172 12.65 14.33 3.42
C GLU A 172 12.80 15.81 3.06
N THR A 173 12.33 16.23 1.89
CA THR A 173 12.33 17.64 1.48
C THR A 173 10.90 18.08 1.25
N PHE A 174 10.37 18.85 2.19
CA PHE A 174 9.04 19.45 2.10
C PHE A 174 9.12 20.71 1.23
N LYS A 175 8.10 20.94 0.40
CA LYS A 175 8.02 22.04 -0.55
C LYS A 175 6.73 22.84 -0.35
#